data_AF-A0A7W1CC99-F1
#
_entry.id   AF-A0A7W1CC99-F1
#
_cell.length_a   1.000
_cell.length_b   1.000
_cell.length_c   1.000
_cell.angle_alpha   90.00
_cell.angle_beta   90.00
_cell.angle_gamma   90.00
#
_symmetry.space_group_name_H-M   'P 1'
#
loop_
_entity.id
_entity.type
_entity.pdbx_description
1 polymer ?
#
loop_
_entity_poly.entity_id
_entity_poly.type
_entity_poly.pdbx_seq_one_letter_code
_entity_poly.pdbx_strand_id
1 'polypeptide(L)'
;MSVLIESIPKLHSLPVSLPRGNAVEIELEAGVMIFRASETAQSRIEDLLLKQKESRIDEAEENELRQYEKIDDYLSFLNRLTRNLAQAQNEDVQNGG
;
A
#
# COMPACT_ATOMS: atom_id res chain seq x y z
N MET A 1 20.88 -3.71 17.80
CA MET A 1 20.66 -4.61 16.64
C MET A 1 20.74 -3.79 15.37
N SER A 2 21.36 -4.30 14.30
CA SER A 2 21.29 -3.66 12.98
C SER A 2 19.89 -3.86 12.43
N VAL A 3 19.13 -2.77 12.29
CA VAL A 3 17.91 -2.77 11.49
C VAL A 3 18.32 -3.20 10.09
N LEU A 4 17.85 -4.37 9.63
CA LEU A 4 17.92 -4.73 8.22
C LEU A 4 17.19 -3.62 7.47
N ILE A 5 17.93 -2.71 6.86
CA ILE A 5 17.35 -1.73 5.95
C ILE A 5 16.95 -2.52 4.71
N GLU A 6 15.75 -3.10 4.74
CA GLU A 6 15.11 -3.54 3.49
C GLU A 6 15.08 -2.33 2.57
N SER A 7 15.63 -2.50 1.36
CA SER A 7 15.63 -1.43 0.36
C SER A 7 14.20 -1.02 0.09
N ILE A 8 13.88 0.27 0.25
CA ILE A 8 12.55 0.78 -0.07
C ILE A 8 12.25 0.44 -1.54
N PRO A 9 11.16 -0.29 -1.84
CA PRO A 9 10.81 -0.65 -3.21
C PRO A 9 10.66 0.63 -4.04
N LYS A 10 10.95 0.57 -5.35
CA LYS A 10 10.82 1.74 -6.22
C LYS A 10 9.52 1.65 -7.01
N LEU A 11 8.70 2.70 -6.93
CA LEU A 11 7.59 2.92 -7.85
C LEU A 11 8.12 3.72 -9.06
N HIS A 12 7.90 3.20 -10.26
CA HIS A 12 8.30 3.88 -11.50
C HIS A 12 7.23 4.85 -12.02
N SER A 13 5.97 4.67 -11.60
CA SER A 13 4.82 5.47 -12.03
C SER A 13 3.68 5.28 -11.04
N LEU A 14 2.80 6.27 -10.95
CA LEU A 14 1.51 6.16 -10.27
C LEU A 14 0.38 6.00 -11.33
N PRO A 15 -0.74 5.34 -11.00
CA PRO A 15 -1.94 5.37 -11.82
C PRO A 15 -2.36 6.82 -12.08
N VAL A 16 -2.69 7.12 -13.34
CA VAL A 16 -3.10 8.48 -13.75
C VAL A 16 -4.39 8.91 -13.05
N SER A 17 -5.26 7.95 -12.74
CA SER A 17 -6.51 8.14 -12.02
C SER A 17 -6.34 8.23 -10.50
N LEU A 18 -5.16 7.92 -9.96
CA LEU A 18 -4.94 8.02 -8.52
C LEU A 18 -5.11 9.48 -8.10
N PRO A 19 -5.98 9.78 -7.12
CA PRO A 19 -6.18 11.13 -6.64
C PRO A 19 -4.86 11.76 -6.15
N ARG A 20 -4.66 13.05 -6.38
CA ARG A 20 -3.50 13.78 -5.81
C ARG A 20 -3.67 14.11 -4.33
N GLY A 21 -4.91 14.23 -3.87
CA GLY A 21 -5.29 14.41 -2.47
C GLY A 21 -6.24 13.31 -2.05
N ASN A 22 -6.19 12.92 -0.78
CA ASN A 22 -6.97 11.80 -0.23
C ASN A 22 -6.76 10.48 -1.00
N ALA A 23 -5.53 10.22 -1.46
CA ALA A 23 -5.19 9.02 -2.23
C ALA A 23 -5.02 7.78 -1.34
N VAL A 24 -4.59 8.02 -0.11
CA VAL A 24 -4.26 7.02 0.92
C VAL A 24 -5.06 7.36 2.16
N GLU A 25 -5.67 6.34 2.74
CA GLU A 25 -6.31 6.38 4.04
C GLU A 25 -5.34 5.90 5.12
N ILE A 26 -5.42 6.51 6.31
CA ILE A 26 -4.57 6.17 7.44
C ILE A 26 -5.46 5.75 8.60
N GLU A 27 -5.21 4.54 9.11
CA GLU A 27 -5.91 3.96 10.24
C GLU A 27 -4.92 3.68 11.38
N LEU A 28 -5.44 3.59 12.61
CA LEU A 28 -4.68 3.17 13.77
C LEU A 28 -5.14 1.77 14.19
N GLU A 29 -4.26 0.78 14.09
CA GLU A 29 -4.52 -0.59 14.53
C GLU A 29 -3.46 -1.03 15.54
N ALA A 30 -3.86 -1.49 16.72
CA ALA A 30 -2.94 -2.01 17.75
C ALA A 30 -1.72 -1.09 18.04
N GLY A 31 -1.93 0.24 18.00
CA GLY A 31 -0.88 1.23 18.26
C GLY A 31 0.05 1.52 17.08
N VAL A 32 -0.21 0.96 15.89
CA VAL A 32 0.56 1.24 14.66
C VAL A 32 -0.29 1.88 13.58
N MET A 33 0.31 2.78 12.80
CA MET A 33 -0.34 3.36 11.63
C MET A 33 -0.39 2.33 10.50
N ILE A 34 -1.59 2.20 9.91
CA ILE A 34 -1.89 1.36 8.75
C ILE A 34 -2.30 2.26 7.60
N PHE A 35 -1.69 2.06 6.45
CA PHE A 35 -1.95 2.77 5.22
C PHE A 35 -2.77 1.90 4.28
N ARG A 36 -3.85 2.45 3.73
CA ARG A 36 -4.74 1.78 2.77
C ARG A 36 -4.94 2.67 1.55
N ALA A 37 -5.25 2.08 0.41
CA ALA A 37 -5.74 2.87 -0.72
C ALA A 37 -7.05 3.56 -0.30
N SER A 38 -7.25 4.82 -0.70
CA SER A 38 -8.51 5.54 -0.43
C SER A 38 -9.71 4.86 -1.06
N GLU A 39 -10.91 5.12 -0.54
CA GLU A 39 -12.18 4.67 -1.15
C GLU A 39 -12.25 4.99 -2.64
N THR A 40 -11.83 6.18 -3.06
CA THR A 40 -11.82 6.56 -4.48
C THR A 40 -10.90 5.68 -5.33
N ALA A 41 -9.71 5.35 -4.82
CA ALA A 41 -8.80 4.43 -5.49
C ALA A 41 -9.37 3.00 -5.50
N GLN A 42 -9.97 2.55 -4.38
CA GLN A 42 -10.61 1.24 -4.27
C GLN A 42 -11.77 1.09 -5.27
N SER A 43 -12.68 2.06 -5.33
CA SER A 43 -13.78 2.04 -6.31
C SER A 43 -13.28 2.01 -7.75
N ARG A 44 -12.21 2.74 -8.07
CA ARG A 44 -11.62 2.68 -9.41
C ARG A 44 -11.02 1.30 -9.71
N ILE A 45 -10.35 0.67 -8.73
CA ILE A 45 -9.83 -0.70 -8.87
C ILE A 45 -10.99 -1.68 -9.12
N GLU A 46 -12.08 -1.57 -8.36
CA GLU A 46 -13.27 -2.42 -8.52
C GLU A 46 -13.89 -2.28 -9.91
N ASP A 47 -14.02 -1.04 -10.42
CA ASP A 47 -14.51 -0.77 -11.78
C ASP A 47 -13.62 -1.44 -12.85
N LEU A 48 -12.29 -1.32 -12.71
CA LEU A 48 -11.33 -1.93 -13.64
C LEU A 48 -11.42 -3.46 -13.61
N LEU A 49 -11.52 -4.05 -12.42
CA LEU A 49 -11.67 -5.51 -12.26
C LEU A 49 -12.99 -6.01 -12.86
N LEU A 50 -14.07 -5.25 -12.70
CA LEU A 50 -15.35 -5.57 -13.32
C LEU A 50 -15.24 -5.53 -14.86
N LYS A 51 -14.64 -4.48 -15.42
CA LYS A 51 -14.38 -4.38 -16.87
C LYS A 51 -13.52 -5.52 -17.39
N GLN A 52 -12.49 -5.92 -16.64
CA GLN A 52 -11.64 -7.06 -16.99
C GLN A 52 -12.45 -8.35 -17.05
N LYS A 53 -13.27 -8.61 -16.03
CA LYS A 53 -14.17 -9.78 -15.96
C LYS A 53 -15.17 -9.81 -17.12
N GLU A 54 -15.67 -8.64 -17.54
CA GLU A 54 -16.58 -8.50 -18.68
C GLU A 54 -15.89 -8.50 -20.05
N SER A 55 -14.55 -8.65 -20.11
CA SER A 55 -13.75 -8.54 -21.34
C SER A 55 -13.94 -7.20 -22.08
N ARG A 56 -14.15 -6.13 -21.31
CA ARG A 56 -14.35 -4.74 -21.78
C ARG A 56 -13.19 -3.81 -21.41
N ILE A 57 -12.18 -4.33 -20.73
CA ILE A 57 -10.99 -3.57 -20.35
C ILE A 57 -10.14 -3.31 -21.58
N ASP A 58 -9.63 -2.08 -21.74
CA ASP A 58 -8.65 -1.76 -22.77
C ASP A 58 -7.21 -1.85 -22.24
N GLU A 59 -6.21 -1.74 -23.13
CA GLU A 59 -4.80 -1.86 -22.76
C GLU A 59 -4.34 -0.79 -21.75
N ALA A 60 -4.90 0.42 -21.84
CA ALA A 60 -4.57 1.51 -20.92
C ALA A 60 -5.13 1.22 -19.52
N GLU A 61 -6.35 0.72 -19.45
CA GLU A 61 -7.01 0.29 -18.22
C GLU A 61 -6.35 -0.94 -17.59
N GLU A 62 -5.89 -1.91 -18.39
CA GLU A 62 -5.06 -3.00 -17.87
C GLU A 62 -3.75 -2.50 -17.29
N ASN A 63 -3.11 -1.52 -17.94
CA ASN A 63 -1.90 -0.91 -17.43
C ASN A 63 -2.16 -0.13 -16.12
N GLU A 64 -3.29 0.57 -16.04
CA GLU A 64 -3.75 1.24 -14.84
C GLU A 64 -3.92 0.24 -13.68
N LEU A 65 -4.57 -0.90 -13.94
CA LEU A 65 -4.75 -1.96 -12.93
C LEU A 65 -3.40 -2.52 -12.44
N ARG A 66 -2.43 -2.76 -13.35
CA ARG A 66 -1.05 -3.16 -12.98
C ARG A 66 -0.32 -2.10 -12.16
N GLN A 67 -0.63 -0.81 -12.34
CA GLN A 67 -0.06 0.26 -11.52
C GLN A 67 -0.70 0.28 -10.13
N TYR A 68 -2.00 0.03 -10.01
CA TYR A 68 -2.68 -0.09 -8.72
C TYR A 68 -2.15 -1.29 -7.91
N GLU A 69 -1.89 -2.43 -8.54
CA GLU A 69 -1.26 -3.59 -7.89
C GLU A 69 0.08 -3.22 -7.25
N LYS A 70 0.93 -2.45 -7.96
CA LYS A 70 2.21 -1.97 -7.42
C LYS A 70 2.04 -1.02 -6.24
N ILE A 71 0.98 -0.21 -6.22
CA ILE A 71 0.67 0.65 -5.08
C ILE A 71 0.25 -0.20 -3.88
N ASP A 72 -0.59 -1.20 -4.09
CA ASP A 72 -1.03 -2.10 -3.03
C ASP A 72 0.16 -2.84 -2.38
N ASP A 73 1.07 -3.38 -3.21
CA ASP A 73 2.34 -3.96 -2.76
C ASP A 73 3.16 -2.99 -1.92
N TYR A 74 3.22 -1.72 -2.34
CA TYR A 74 3.95 -0.67 -1.66
C TYR A 74 3.34 -0.32 -0.31
N LEU A 75 2.01 -0.18 -0.23
CA LEU A 75 1.30 0.06 1.02
C LEU A 75 1.45 -1.12 1.98
N SER A 76 1.38 -2.35 1.47
CA SER A 76 1.67 -3.58 2.22
C SER A 76 3.10 -3.64 2.75
N PHE A 77 4.08 -3.17 1.97
CA PHE A 77 5.46 -2.99 2.45
C PHE A 77 5.53 -1.98 3.61
N LEU A 78 4.94 -0.79 3.46
CA LEU A 78 4.94 0.23 4.52
C LEU A 78 4.29 -0.30 5.81
N ASN A 79 3.17 -1.01 5.69
CA ASN A 79 2.47 -1.60 6.83
C ASN A 79 3.30 -2.67 7.55
N ARG A 80 4.04 -3.50 6.81
CA ARG A 80 4.99 -4.45 7.40
C ARG A 80 6.12 -3.73 8.11
N LEU A 81 6.70 -2.71 7.46
CA LEU A 81 7.79 -1.92 8.03
C LEU A 81 7.36 -1.24 9.34
N THR A 82 6.19 -0.59 9.38
CA THR A 82 5.70 0.07 10.60
C THR A 82 5.44 -0.91 11.73
N ARG A 83 4.82 -2.06 11.44
CA ARG A 83 4.60 -3.14 12.42
C ARG A 83 5.92 -3.69 12.97
N ASN A 84 6.88 -3.99 12.09
CA ASN A 84 8.18 -4.54 12.48
C ASN A 84 8.96 -3.56 13.37
N LEU A 85 8.97 -2.27 13.01
CA LEU A 85 9.64 -1.24 13.82
C LEU A 85 9.00 -1.05 15.19
N ALA A 86 7.66 -1.08 15.27
CA ALA A 86 6.96 -0.98 16.54
C ALA A 86 7.21 -2.21 17.45
N GLN A 87 7.30 -3.41 16.87
CA GLN A 87 7.64 -4.63 17.61
C GLN A 87 9.08 -4.60 18.14
N ALA A 88 10.04 -4.20 17.32
CA ALA A 88 11.45 -4.09 17.74
C ALA A 88 11.61 -3.13 18.94
N GLN A 89 10.88 -2.01 18.95
CA GLN A 89 10.89 -1.09 20.10
C GLN A 89 10.33 -1.73 21.38
N ASN A 90 9.29 -2.57 21.26
CA ASN A 90 8.71 -3.25 22.43
C ASN A 90 9.64 -4.33 23.00
N GLU A 91 10.40 -5.03 22.15
CA GLU A 91 11.39 -6.03 22.58
C GLU A 91 12.58 -5.39 23.32
N ASP A 92 13.04 -4.22 22.89
CA ASP A 92 14.09 -3.46 23.59
C ASP A 92 13.63 -2.99 24.97
N VAL A 93 12.36 -2.61 25.12
CA VAL A 93 11.77 -2.20 26.42
C VAL A 93 11.62 -3.38 27.39
N GLN A 94 11.27 -4.57 26.89
CA GLN A 94 11.06 -5.76 27.75
C GLN A 94 12.37 -6.43 28.20
N ASN A 95 13.47 -6.27 27.45
CA ASN A 95 14.78 -6.87 27.78
C ASN A 95 15.73 -5.91 28.52
N GLY A 96 15.29 -4.69 28.85
CA GLY A 96 16.07 -3.66 29.54
C GLY A 96 15.64 -3.34 30.98
N GLY A 97 14.95 -4.27 31.66
CA GLY A 97 14.53 -4.16 33.07
C GLY A 97 15.40 -4.93 34.04
#